data_AF-R6C9Q3-F1
#
_entry.id   AF-R6C9Q3-F1
#
_cell.length_a   1.000
_cell.length_b   1.000
_cell.length_c   1.000
_cell.angle_alpha   90.00
_cell.angle_beta   90.00
_cell.angle_gamma   90.00
#
_symmetry.space_group_name_H-M   'P 1'
#
loop_
_entity.id
_entity.type
_entity.pdbx_description
1 polymer ?
#
loop_
_entity_poly.entity_id
_entity_poly.type
_entity_poly.pdbx_seq_one_letter_code
_entity_poly.pdbx_strand_id
1 'polypeptide(L)'
;MGKLLIIALCIAVPMALVQLIYRIADRKGTRTAKLAEKLPFLKNHRYAVQIGGAMGFIVIFGIIVWITKIPAVIYFAVSGAVVGLINGMATTLMYNDN
;
A
#
# COMPACT_ATOMS: atom_id res chain seq x y z
N MET A 1 -0.75 -14.36 22.98
CA MET A 1 -0.19 -14.70 21.65
C MET A 1 -1.24 -14.65 20.53
N GLY A 2 -2.43 -15.26 20.66
CA GLY A 2 -3.44 -15.32 19.58
C GLY A 2 -3.91 -13.97 18.99
N LYS A 3 -4.16 -12.94 19.81
CA LYS A 3 -4.63 -11.62 19.32
C LYS A 3 -3.62 -10.90 18.42
N LEU A 4 -2.33 -10.98 18.75
CA LEU A 4 -1.25 -10.37 17.96
C LEU A 4 -1.11 -11.05 16.60
N LEU A 5 -1.27 -12.37 16.57
CA LEU A 5 -1.23 -13.18 15.35
C LEU A 5 -2.40 -12.83 14.42
N ILE A 6 -3.60 -12.65 14.97
CA ILE A 6 -4.79 -12.22 14.20
C ILE A 6 -4.59 -10.82 13.61
N ILE A 7 -4.09 -9.87 14.41
CA ILE A 7 -3.81 -8.51 13.92
C ILE A 7 -2.76 -8.55 12.80
N ALA A 8 -1.68 -9.31 12.99
CA ALA A 8 -0.65 -9.48 11.97
C ALA A 8 -1.22 -10.06 10.66
N LEU A 9 -2.09 -11.07 10.75
CA LEU A 9 -2.77 -11.66 9.58
C LEU A 9 -3.72 -10.67 8.91
N CYS A 10 -4.49 -9.90 9.69
CA CYS A 10 -5.39 -8.87 9.16
C CYS A 10 -4.65 -7.76 8.41
N ILE A 11 -3.34 -7.57 8.64
CA ILE A 11 -2.52 -6.64 7.86
C ILE A 11 -1.87 -7.39 6.69
N ALA A 12 -1.15 -8.48 6.98
CA ALA A 12 -0.29 -9.17 6.02
C ALA A 12 -1.06 -9.82 4.88
N VAL A 13 -2.23 -10.41 5.15
CA VAL A 13 -3.04 -11.09 4.12
C VAL A 13 -3.55 -10.10 3.07
N PRO A 14 -4.28 -9.02 3.43
CA PRO A 14 -4.73 -8.05 2.43
C PRO A 14 -3.57 -7.32 1.76
N MET A 15 -2.47 -7.07 2.48
CA MET A 15 -1.25 -6.51 1.88
C MET A 15 -0.69 -7.38 0.76
N ALA A 16 -0.47 -8.67 1.04
CA ALA A 16 0.06 -9.62 0.08
C ALA A 16 -0.90 -9.83 -1.10
N LEU A 17 -2.21 -9.94 -0.84
CA LEU A 17 -3.22 -10.09 -1.88
C LEU A 17 -3.23 -8.91 -2.84
N VAL A 18 -3.29 -7.68 -2.31
CA VAL A 18 -3.33 -6.48 -3.16
C VAL A 18 -2.02 -6.31 -3.93
N GLN A 19 -0.88 -6.58 -3.29
CA GLN A 19 0.41 -6.54 -3.97
C GLN A 19 0.48 -7.56 -5.12
N LEU A 20 -0.01 -8.79 -4.91
CA LEU A 20 -0.07 -9.83 -5.92
C LEU A 20 -1.01 -9.45 -7.06
N ILE A 21 -2.23 -8.99 -6.74
CA ILE A 21 -3.23 -8.55 -7.72
C ILE A 21 -2.66 -7.41 -8.56
N TYR A 22 -2.01 -6.42 -7.93
CA TYR A 22 -1.39 -5.31 -8.64
C TYR A 22 -0.32 -5.78 -9.62
N ARG A 23 0.54 -6.70 -9.18
CA ARG A 23 1.62 -7.25 -10.01
C ARG A 23 1.10 -8.08 -11.18
N ILE A 24 -0.02 -8.78 -11.01
CA ILE A 24 -0.68 -9.50 -12.11
C ILE A 24 -1.33 -8.50 -13.08
N ALA A 25 -2.04 -7.50 -12.56
CA ALA A 25 -2.77 -6.51 -13.34
C ALA A 25 -1.86 -5.57 -14.14
N ASP A 26 -0.70 -5.21 -13.59
CA ASP A 26 0.28 -4.34 -14.23
C ASP A 26 1.64 -5.02 -14.39
N ARG A 27 1.62 -6.26 -14.89
CA ARG A 27 2.82 -7.10 -15.05
C ARG A 27 3.93 -6.47 -15.90
N LYS A 28 3.56 -5.60 -16.86
CA LYS A 28 4.50 -4.87 -17.74
C LYS A 28 4.87 -3.48 -17.19
N GLY A 29 4.34 -3.09 -16.03
CA GLY A 29 4.55 -1.78 -15.42
C GLY A 29 4.09 -0.59 -16.26
N THR A 30 3.29 -0.80 -17.31
CA THR A 30 2.92 0.25 -18.27
C THR A 30 1.93 1.25 -17.67
N ARG A 31 1.07 0.81 -16.74
CA ARG A 31 0.19 1.73 -16.01
C ARG A 31 0.96 2.49 -14.95
N THR A 32 1.84 1.82 -14.22
CA THR A 32 2.68 2.45 -13.20
C THR A 32 3.64 3.47 -13.83
N ALA A 33 4.22 3.17 -15.00
CA ALA A 33 5.08 4.07 -15.75
C ALA A 33 4.32 5.32 -16.22
N LYS A 34 3.12 5.17 -16.80
CA LYS A 34 2.26 6.31 -17.18
C LYS A 34 1.86 7.17 -15.98
N LEU A 35 1.66 6.55 -14.81
CA LEU A 35 1.36 7.28 -13.58
C LEU A 35 2.58 8.06 -13.10
N ALA A 36 3.78 7.45 -13.15
CA ALA A 36 5.04 8.10 -12.81
C ALA A 36 5.44 9.20 -13.80
N GLU A 37 5.04 9.12 -15.06
CA GLU A 37 5.19 10.20 -16.04
C GLU A 37 4.27 11.39 -15.72
N LYS A 38 3.03 11.12 -15.29
CA LYS A 38 2.09 12.18 -14.86
C LYS A 38 2.47 12.80 -13.52
N LEU A 39 3.19 12.07 -12.67
CA LEU A 39 3.66 12.52 -11.35
C LEU A 39 5.18 12.34 -11.28
N PRO A 40 5.99 13.29 -11.81
CA PRO A 40 7.44 13.19 -11.78
C PRO A 40 8.01 13.12 -10.36
N PHE A 41 7.27 13.60 -9.36
CA PHE A 41 7.59 13.44 -7.94
C PHE A 41 7.61 11.97 -7.49
N LEU A 42 6.73 11.11 -8.03
CA LEU A 42 6.79 9.67 -7.78
C LEU A 42 8.06 9.05 -8.35
N LYS A 43 8.61 9.59 -9.44
CA LYS A 43 9.83 9.05 -10.05
C LYS A 43 11.09 9.45 -9.29
N ASN A 44 11.19 10.72 -8.84
CA ASN A 44 12.37 11.24 -8.13
C ASN A 44 12.40 10.93 -6.63
N HIS A 45 11.24 10.80 -5.98
CA HIS A 45 11.15 10.58 -4.53
C HIS A 45 10.36 9.32 -4.17
N ARG A 46 10.59 8.22 -4.91
CA ARG A 46 9.91 6.92 -4.76
C ARG A 46 9.82 6.47 -3.30
N TYR A 47 10.94 6.51 -2.57
CA TYR A 47 11.01 6.12 -1.17
C TYR A 47 10.22 7.06 -0.24
N ALA A 48 10.24 8.36 -0.50
CA ALA A 48 9.48 9.33 0.29
C ALA A 48 7.97 9.19 0.06
N VAL A 49 7.53 8.88 -1.17
CA VAL A 49 6.12 8.61 -1.47
C VAL A 49 5.68 7.27 -0.90
N GLN A 50 6.53 6.24 -0.93
CA GLN A 50 6.22 4.97 -0.29
C GLN A 50 6.05 5.11 1.22
N ILE A 51 7.08 5.64 1.90
CA ILE A 51 7.10 5.73 3.37
C ILE A 51 6.14 6.82 3.82
N GLY A 52 6.22 8.01 3.24
CA GLY A 52 5.38 9.15 3.59
C GLY A 52 3.93 8.97 3.19
N GLY A 53 3.64 8.35 2.03
CA GLY A 53 2.28 8.04 1.61
C GLY A 53 1.63 6.95 2.46
N ALA A 54 2.37 5.89 2.77
CA ALA A 54 1.90 4.83 3.66
C ALA A 54 1.66 5.37 5.08
N MET A 55 2.65 6.05 5.68
CA MET A 55 2.51 6.61 7.03
C MET A 55 1.41 7.67 7.08
N GLY A 56 1.35 8.57 6.09
CA GLY A 56 0.30 9.58 6.00
C GLY A 56 -1.09 8.98 5.94
N PHE A 57 -1.28 7.95 5.11
CA PHE A 57 -2.56 7.24 5.04
C PHE A 57 -2.91 6.57 6.37
N ILE A 58 -1.99 5.82 6.96
CA ILE A 58 -2.21 5.09 8.23
C ILE A 58 -2.63 6.07 9.34
N VAL A 59 -1.96 7.21 9.45
CA VAL A 59 -2.25 8.22 10.49
C VAL A 59 -3.61 8.88 10.24
N ILE A 60 -3.87 9.39 9.04
CA ILE A 60 -5.13 10.07 8.72
C ILE A 60 -6.30 9.11 8.85
N PHE A 61 -6.19 7.91 8.28
CA PHE A 61 -7.23 6.90 8.36
C PHE A 61 -7.42 6.39 9.79
N GLY A 62 -6.35 6.26 10.56
CA GLY A 62 -6.40 5.93 11.99
C GLY A 62 -7.20 6.96 12.79
N ILE A 63 -7.01 8.26 12.52
CA ILE A 63 -7.80 9.34 13.14
C ILE A 63 -9.29 9.21 12.76
N ILE A 64 -9.59 8.96 11.49
CA ILE A 64 -10.98 8.78 11.03
C ILE A 64 -11.63 7.59 11.71
N VAL A 65 -10.96 6.44 11.74
CA VAL A 65 -11.44 5.22 12.42
C VAL A 65 -11.68 5.47 13.91
N TRP A 66 -10.77 6.20 14.55
CA TRP A 66 -10.88 6.54 15.97
C TRP A 66 -12.13 7.40 16.27
N ILE A 67 -12.38 8.41 15.44
CA ILE A 67 -13.56 9.29 15.56
C ILE A 67 -14.85 8.52 15.28
N THR A 68 -14.87 7.72 14.21
CA THR A 68 -16.06 7.02 13.70
C THR A 68 -16.35 5.70 14.42
N LYS A 69 -15.45 5.26 15.33
CA LYS A 69 -15.54 3.99 16.07
C LYS A 69 -15.61 2.77 15.15
N ILE A 70 -14.99 2.86 13.97
CA ILE A 70 -14.90 1.74 13.05
C ILE A 70 -14.10 0.60 13.72
N PRO A 71 -14.52 -0.67 13.55
CA PRO A 71 -13.79 -1.82 14.05
C PRO A 71 -12.31 -1.83 13.64
N ALA A 72 -11.42 -2.11 14.59
CA ALA A 72 -9.98 -2.13 14.35
C ALA A 72 -9.55 -3.13 13.25
N VAL A 73 -10.30 -4.23 13.06
CA VAL A 73 -10.07 -5.18 11.95
C VAL A 73 -10.16 -4.51 10.59
N ILE A 74 -11.13 -3.59 10.40
CA ILE A 74 -11.29 -2.84 9.14
C ILE A 74 -10.10 -1.89 8.95
N TYR A 75 -9.67 -1.23 10.03
CA TYR A 75 -8.47 -0.40 9.99
C TYR A 75 -7.23 -1.17 9.53
N PHE A 76 -6.96 -2.33 10.14
CA PHE A 76 -5.82 -3.16 9.81
C PHE A 76 -5.89 -3.71 8.38
N ALA A 77 -7.08 -4.16 7.95
CA ALA A 77 -7.27 -4.71 6.62
C ALA A 77 -7.10 -3.65 5.51
N VAL A 78 -7.70 -2.49 5.68
CA VAL A 78 -7.59 -1.38 4.71
C VAL A 78 -6.18 -0.81 4.69
N SER A 79 -5.55 -0.64 5.86
CA SER A 79 -4.16 -0.20 5.94
C SER A 79 -3.22 -1.19 5.26
N GLY A 80 -3.37 -2.49 5.53
CA GLY A 80 -2.62 -3.55 4.85
C GLY A 80 -2.80 -3.51 3.34
N ALA A 81 -4.05 -3.43 2.85
CA ALA A 81 -4.36 -3.34 1.43
C ALA A 81 -3.71 -2.12 0.75
N VAL A 82 -3.82 -0.93 1.35
CA VAL A 82 -3.27 0.31 0.78
C VAL A 82 -1.74 0.27 0.74
N VAL A 83 -1.09 -0.17 1.82
CA VAL A 83 0.37 -0.31 1.83
C VAL A 83 0.81 -1.40 0.84
N GLY A 84 0.04 -2.48 0.69
CA GLY A 84 0.27 -3.52 -0.33
C GLY A 84 0.20 -2.97 -1.75
N LEU A 85 -0.74 -2.06 -2.03
CA LEU A 85 -0.85 -1.37 -3.31
C LEU A 85 0.39 -0.48 -3.57
N ILE A 86 0.77 0.34 -2.58
CA ILE A 86 1.92 1.24 -2.68
C ILE A 86 3.22 0.45 -2.89
N ASN A 87 3.38 -0.67 -2.18
CA ASN A 87 4.51 -1.57 -2.35
C ASN A 87 4.48 -2.31 -3.69
N GLY A 88 3.31 -2.70 -4.17
CA GLY A 88 3.11 -3.25 -5.52
C GLY A 88 3.56 -2.29 -6.61
N MET A 89 3.15 -1.02 -6.53
CA MET A 89 3.57 0.03 -7.46
C MET A 89 5.09 0.22 -7.49
N ALA A 90 5.72 0.34 -6.32
CA ALA A 90 7.15 0.56 -6.24
C ALA A 90 7.97 -0.64 -6.75
N THR A 91 7.55 -1.87 -6.41
CA THR A 91 8.23 -3.09 -6.89
C THR A 91 8.10 -3.26 -8.40
N THR A 92 6.95 -2.92 -8.99
CA THR A 92 6.75 -2.95 -10.44
C THR A 92 7.60 -1.88 -11.15
N LEU A 93 7.75 -0.68 -10.58
CA LEU A 93 8.63 0.37 -11.12
C LEU A 93 10.11 -0.05 -11.08
N MET A 94 10.56 -0.71 -10.00
CA MET A 94 11.93 -1.22 -9.89
C MET A 94 12.23 -2.32 -10.92
N TYR A 95 11.27 -3.19 -11.21
CA TYR A 95 11.45 -4.27 -12.18
C TYR A 95 11.56 -3.75 -13.64
N ASN A 96 10.94 -2.61 -13.94
CA ASN A 96 10.91 -2.03 -15.29
C ASN A 96 12.04 -1.02 -15.57
N ASP A 97 12.79 -0.58 -14.55
CA ASP A 97 13.99 0.26 -14.71
C ASP A 97 15.27 -0.56 -14.98
N ASN A 98 15.19 -1.90 -14.92
CA ASN A 98 16.25 -2.86 -15.28
C ASN A 98 16.02 -3.44 -16.68
#